data_AF-A0A2V5PME0-F1
#
_entry.id   AF-A0A2V5PME0-F1
#
_cell.length_a   1.000
_cell.length_b   1.000
_cell.length_c   1.000
_cell.angle_alpha   90.00
_cell.angle_beta   90.00
_cell.angle_gamma   90.00
#
_symmetry.space_group_name_H-M   'P 1'
#
loop_
_entity.id
_entity.type
_entity.pdbx_description
1 polymer ?
#
loop_
_entity_poly.entity_id
_entity_poly.type
_entity_poly.pdbx_seq_one_letter_code
_entity_poly.pdbx_strand_id
1 'polypeptide(L)'
;AELFSTDLIVFKLSADALTAPRLHSPMLNPADGGFRFQLSGISNRTYVTEFSADTKTWWPLATNQLSSGSVEVLDTPASGSQRFYRARMLE
;
A
#
# COMPACT_ATOMS: atom_id res chain seq x y z
N ALA A 1 -11.72 -42.77 -1.51
CA ALA A 1 -12.56 -41.66 -1.99
C ALA A 1 -12.14 -40.42 -1.20
N GLU A 2 -11.44 -39.48 -1.84
CA GLU A 2 -10.98 -38.26 -1.17
C GLU A 2 -12.09 -37.22 -1.17
N LEU A 3 -12.39 -36.67 0.01
CA LEU A 3 -13.37 -35.62 0.19
C LEU A 3 -12.68 -34.28 -0.13
N PHE A 4 -13.06 -33.65 -1.23
CA PHE A 4 -12.69 -32.26 -1.49
C PHE A 4 -13.36 -31.39 -0.42
N SER A 5 -12.56 -30.78 0.44
CA SER A 5 -13.02 -29.73 1.35
C SER A 5 -12.87 -28.39 0.62
N THR A 6 -13.97 -27.65 0.48
CA THR A 6 -13.93 -26.28 0.00
C THR A 6 -13.99 -25.36 1.20
N ASP A 7 -12.87 -24.69 1.49
CA ASP A 7 -12.86 -23.61 2.47
C ASP A 7 -13.58 -22.39 1.87
N LEU A 8 -14.68 -21.98 2.50
CA LEU A 8 -15.39 -20.75 2.18
C LEU A 8 -14.96 -19.65 3.15
N ILE A 9 -14.21 -18.67 2.64
CA ILE A 9 -13.85 -17.47 3.41
C ILE A 9 -14.78 -16.33 2.98
N VAL A 10 -15.57 -15.82 3.93
CA VAL A 10 -16.46 -14.67 3.72
C VAL A 10 -15.86 -13.45 4.40
N PHE A 11 -15.45 -12.46 3.61
CA PHE A 11 -15.10 -11.13 4.11
C PHE A 11 -16.30 -10.20 3.98
N LYS A 12 -16.79 -9.66 5.09
CA LYS A 12 -17.78 -8.58 5.07
C LYS A 12 -17.07 -7.27 4.74
N LEU A 13 -17.23 -6.79 3.51
CA LEU A 13 -16.72 -5.48 3.10
C LEU A 13 -17.67 -4.40 3.65
N SER A 14 -17.16 -3.48 4.48
CA SER A 14 -17.85 -2.22 4.73
C SER A 14 -17.79 -1.35 3.48
N ALA A 15 -18.68 -0.36 3.33
CA ALA A 15 -18.62 0.59 2.22
C ALA A 15 -17.25 1.31 2.17
N ASP A 16 -16.65 1.57 3.34
CA ASP A 16 -15.31 2.16 3.46
C ASP A 16 -14.19 1.26 2.92
N ALA A 17 -14.38 -0.06 2.89
CA ALA A 17 -13.41 -0.98 2.33
C ALA A 17 -13.26 -0.82 0.80
N LEU A 18 -14.23 -0.18 0.13
CA LEU A 18 -14.18 0.14 -1.29
C LEU A 18 -13.51 1.50 -1.59
N THR A 19 -13.33 2.35 -0.57
CA THR A 19 -12.78 3.71 -0.72
C THR A 19 -11.44 3.90 -0.01
N ALA A 20 -11.08 3.00 0.90
CA ALA A 20 -9.80 3.04 1.59
C ALA A 20 -8.62 2.84 0.62
N PRO A 21 -7.52 3.60 0.77
CA PRO A 21 -6.32 3.37 -0.01
C PRO A 21 -5.74 1.98 0.27
N ARG A 22 -5.32 1.28 -0.78
CA ARG A 22 -4.69 -0.05 -0.67
C ARG A 22 -3.28 -0.01 -1.20
N LEU A 23 -2.35 -0.55 -0.42
CA LEU A 23 -0.98 -0.82 -0.85
C LEU A 23 -0.87 -2.27 -1.30
N HIS A 24 -0.34 -2.52 -2.48
CA HIS A 24 -0.22 -3.86 -3.04
C HIS A 24 0.95 -3.99 -4.02
N SER A 25 1.16 -5.20 -4.54
CA SER A 25 2.24 -5.52 -5.48
C SER A 25 3.64 -5.07 -5.00
N PRO A 26 4.06 -5.45 -3.78
CA PRO A 26 5.37 -5.06 -3.26
C PRO A 26 6.49 -5.70 -4.08
N MET A 27 7.54 -4.92 -4.37
CA MET A 27 8.71 -5.39 -5.10
C MET A 27 9.98 -4.71 -4.58
N LEU A 28 11.02 -5.50 -4.32
CA LEU A 28 12.37 -4.98 -4.12
C LEU A 28 12.99 -4.67 -5.48
N ASN A 29 13.65 -3.53 -5.60
CA ASN A 29 14.48 -3.20 -6.75
C ASN A 29 15.91 -3.71 -6.49
N PRO A 30 16.37 -4.76 -7.19
CA PRO A 30 17.68 -5.38 -6.89
C PRO A 30 18.87 -4.48 -7.21
N ALA A 31 18.70 -3.48 -8.07
CA ALA A 31 19.78 -2.63 -8.57
C ALA A 31 20.26 -1.60 -7.53
N ASP A 32 19.36 -1.07 -6.71
CA ASP A 32 19.62 0.02 -5.76
C ASP A 32 19.15 -0.29 -4.33
N GLY A 33 18.56 -1.48 -4.10
CA GLY A 33 17.95 -1.85 -2.83
C GLY A 33 16.67 -1.05 -2.52
N GLY A 34 16.09 -0.38 -3.51
CA GLY A 34 14.83 0.35 -3.38
C GLY A 34 13.66 -0.59 -3.14
N PHE A 35 12.57 -0.04 -2.60
CA PHE A 35 11.31 -0.76 -2.44
C PHE A 35 10.21 -0.01 -3.19
N ARG A 36 9.39 -0.73 -3.94
CA ARG A 36 8.25 -0.16 -4.67
C ARG A 36 6.99 -0.94 -4.46
N PHE A 37 5.86 -0.26 -4.58
CA PHE A 37 4.53 -0.84 -4.47
C PHE A 37 3.52 0.04 -5.20
N GLN A 38 2.34 -0.52 -5.46
CA GLN A 38 1.21 0.23 -6.02
C GLN A 38 0.32 0.73 -4.90
N LEU A 39 -0.07 2.00 -5.00
CA LEU A 39 -1.12 2.62 -4.21
C LEU A 39 -2.36 2.76 -5.08
N SER A 40 -3.42 2.01 -4.76
CA SER A 40 -4.73 2.16 -5.39
C SER A 40 -5.73 2.87 -4.48
N GLY A 41 -6.61 3.68 -5.05
CA GLY A 41 -7.65 4.42 -4.33
C GLY A 41 -8.62 5.11 -5.29
N ILE A 42 -9.41 6.05 -4.77
CA ILE A 42 -10.32 6.88 -5.57
C ILE A 42 -9.52 7.78 -6.53
N SER A 43 -9.88 7.76 -7.82
CA SER A 43 -9.32 8.67 -8.84
C SER A 43 -9.57 10.14 -8.50
N ASN A 44 -8.67 11.00 -8.96
CA ASN A 44 -8.62 12.45 -8.70
C ASN A 44 -8.53 12.83 -7.22
N ARG A 45 -8.06 11.93 -6.36
CA ARG A 45 -7.75 12.22 -4.95
C ARG A 45 -6.25 12.21 -4.71
N THR A 46 -5.85 12.98 -3.71
CA THR A 46 -4.47 13.04 -3.23
C THR A 46 -4.32 12.18 -1.98
N TYR A 47 -3.20 11.47 -1.88
CA TYR A 47 -2.88 10.63 -0.73
C TYR A 47 -1.45 10.91 -0.28
N VAL A 48 -1.20 10.87 1.02
CA VAL A 48 0.16 10.79 1.55
C VAL A 48 0.49 9.33 1.81
N THR A 49 1.55 8.84 1.19
CA THR A 49 2.21 7.61 1.63
C THR A 49 3.18 7.96 2.74
N GLU A 50 3.09 7.22 3.84
CA GLU A 50 3.94 7.39 5.00
C GLU A 50 4.69 6.10 5.28
N PHE A 51 5.89 6.22 5.86
CA PHE A 51 6.68 5.09 6.32
C PHE A 51 6.99 5.21 7.81
N SER A 52 7.28 4.07 8.43
CA SER A 52 7.67 3.98 9.84
C SER A 52 8.70 2.88 10.04
N ALA A 53 9.63 3.07 10.98
CA ALA A 53 10.56 2.02 11.41
C ALA A 53 10.00 1.20 12.59
N ASP A 54 9.01 1.72 13.32
CA ASP A 54 8.54 1.17 14.60
C ASP A 54 7.02 1.06 14.73
N THR A 55 6.28 1.41 13.67
CA THR A 55 4.81 1.53 13.59
C THR A 55 4.18 2.61 14.49
N LYS A 56 4.99 3.36 15.24
CA LYS A 56 4.55 4.43 16.16
C LYS A 56 4.75 5.80 15.53
N THR A 57 5.92 6.03 14.96
CA THR A 57 6.30 7.30 14.34
C THR A 57 6.20 7.15 12.82
N TRP A 58 5.36 7.97 12.20
CA TRP A 58 5.10 7.91 10.76
C TRP A 58 5.60 9.19 10.07
N TRP A 59 6.47 9.02 9.09
CA TRP A 59 7.07 10.10 8.31
C TRP A 59 6.50 10.12 6.90
N PRO A 60 6.26 11.30 6.30
CA PRO A 60 5.82 11.39 4.92
C PRO A 60 6.91 10.85 3.98
N LEU A 61 6.53 9.92 3.10
CA LEU A 61 7.38 9.43 2.02
C LEU A 61 7.12 10.21 0.73
N ALA A 62 5.85 10.31 0.33
CA ALA A 62 5.44 10.94 -0.91
C ALA A 62 3.98 11.42 -0.84
N THR A 63 3.68 12.50 -1.55
CA THR A 63 2.31 12.95 -1.82
C THR A 63 1.94 12.54 -3.24
N ASN A 64 0.90 11.73 -3.38
CA ASN A 64 0.55 11.06 -4.61
C ASN A 64 -0.83 11.52 -5.10
N GLN A 65 -0.90 12.05 -6.31
CA GLN A 65 -2.15 12.33 -7.00
C GLN A 65 -2.53 11.14 -7.88
N LEU A 66 -3.67 10.51 -7.61
CA LEU A 66 -4.14 9.37 -8.40
C LEU A 66 -4.96 9.87 -9.58
N SER A 67 -4.39 9.92 -10.79
CA SER A 67 -5.14 10.30 -12.00
C SER A 67 -6.09 9.20 -12.48
N SER A 68 -5.68 7.94 -12.38
CA SER A 68 -6.42 6.76 -12.89
C SER A 68 -6.72 5.71 -11.81
N GLY A 69 -6.73 6.11 -10.53
CA GLY A 69 -7.09 5.25 -9.41
C GLY A 69 -5.95 4.37 -8.88
N SER A 70 -4.77 4.41 -9.50
CA SER A 70 -3.55 3.82 -8.94
C SER A 70 -2.30 4.61 -9.34
N VAL A 71 -1.23 4.48 -8.55
CA VAL A 71 0.09 5.05 -8.84
C VAL A 71 1.19 4.18 -8.21
N GLU A 72 2.35 4.11 -8.86
CA GLU A 72 3.54 3.48 -8.28
C GLU A 72 4.17 4.43 -7.25
N VAL A 73 4.51 3.89 -6.07
CA VAL A 73 5.30 4.59 -5.07
C VAL A 73 6.67 3.92 -4.98
N LEU A 74 7.72 4.73 -4.99
CA LEU A 74 9.11 4.29 -4.91
C LEU A 74 9.77 4.86 -3.65
N ASP A 75 10.49 4.00 -2.93
CA ASP A 75 11.30 4.32 -1.76
C ASP A 75 12.78 4.02 -2.03
N THR A 76 13.58 5.06 -2.33
CA THR A 76 15.01 4.97 -2.66
C THR A 76 15.85 6.04 -1.95
N PRO A 77 16.95 5.68 -1.25
CA PRO A 77 17.28 4.33 -0.80
C PRO A 77 16.37 3.96 0.38
N ALA A 78 15.71 2.80 0.30
CA ALA A 78 15.16 2.12 1.47
C ALA A 78 16.35 1.60 2.30
N SER A 79 17.09 2.49 2.95
CA SER A 79 18.36 2.19 3.62
C SER A 79 18.15 1.16 4.74
N GLY A 80 18.40 -0.12 4.45
CA GLY A 80 18.77 -1.21 5.38
C GLY A 80 17.91 -1.47 6.63
N SER A 81 16.81 -0.73 6.83
CA SER A 81 15.97 -0.78 8.02
C SER A 81 14.61 -1.32 7.63
N GLN A 82 14.03 -2.16 8.49
CA GLN A 82 12.65 -2.59 8.34
C GLN A 82 11.75 -1.35 8.28
N ARG A 83 10.96 -1.23 7.21
CA ARG A 83 9.99 -0.16 7.03
C ARG A 83 8.58 -0.74 6.92
N PHE A 84 7.66 -0.09 7.59
CA PHE A 84 6.22 -0.29 7.48
C PHE A 84 5.63 0.88 6.69
N TYR A 85 4.63 0.61 5.87
CA TYR A 85 4.02 1.60 4.98
C TYR A 85 2.52 1.69 5.23
N ARG A 86 1.99 2.91 5.15
CA ARG A 86 0.55 3.18 5.12
C ARG A 86 0.25 4.31 4.15
N ALA A 87 -1.00 4.43 3.74
CA ALA A 87 -1.48 5.56 2.97
C ALA A 87 -2.72 6.15 3.63
N ARG A 88 -2.87 7.47 3.53
CA ARG A 88 -4.06 8.20 3.95
C ARG A 88 -4.44 9.22 2.90
N MET A 89 -5.74 9.40 2.69
CA MET A 89 -6.25 10.47 1.82
C MET A 89 -5.96 11.83 2.47
N LEU A 90 -5.62 12.83 1.66
CA LEU A 90 -5.68 14.23 2.05
C LEU A 90 -7.10 14.73 1.76
N GLU A 91 -7.74 15.33 2.76
CA GLU A 91 -9.03 16.00 2.62
C GLU A 91 -8.94 17.22 1.70
#